data_AF-A0A4U9URP3-F1
#
_entry.id   AF-A0A4U9URP3-F1
#
_cell.length_a   1.000
_cell.length_b   1.000
_cell.length_c   1.000
_cell.angle_alpha   90.00
_cell.angle_beta   90.00
_cell.angle_gamma   90.00
#
_symmetry.space_group_name_H-M   'P 1'
#
loop_
_entity.id
_entity.type
_entity.pdbx_description
1 polymer ?
#
loop_
_entity_poly.entity_id
_entity_poly.type
_entity_poly.pdbx_seq_one_letter_code
_entity_poly.pdbx_strand_id
1 'polypeptide(L)'
;MLAWEDYPARYLQGTKSARQHQNAQLESFMTELTAAAQRALNLMDLTTLNEDDTDEKVIALCRQANSPAGHTAAICIYPRFIPIAPQNAA
;
A
#
# COMPACT_ATOMS: atom_id res chain seq x y z
N MET A 1 13.01 38.00 47.46
CA MET A 1 12.09 36.88 47.22
C MET A 1 11.32 37.18 45.93
N LEU A 2 12.00 37.05 44.79
CA LEU A 2 11.45 37.40 43.47
C LEU A 2 10.84 36.15 42.84
N ALA A 3 9.61 36.30 42.38
CA ALA A 3 8.74 35.24 41.87
C ALA A 3 9.40 34.45 40.73
N TRP A 4 9.65 33.16 40.99
CA TRP A 4 10.18 32.17 40.05
C TRP A 4 9.07 31.39 39.33
N GLU A 5 7.80 31.77 39.51
CA GLU A 5 6.65 30.97 39.06
C GLU A 5 6.21 31.26 37.61
N ASP A 6 6.77 32.27 36.93
CA ASP A 6 6.29 32.73 35.62
C ASP A 6 7.17 32.31 34.42
N TYR A 7 7.99 31.27 34.60
CA TYR A 7 8.86 30.69 33.56
C TYR A 7 8.55 29.20 33.31
N PRO A 8 7.48 28.84 32.55
CA PRO A 8 7.56 27.56 31.83
C PRO A 8 6.78 27.40 30.49
N ALA A 9 6.26 28.42 29.82
CA ALA A 9 5.47 28.17 28.58
C ALA A 9 6.27 28.24 27.27
N ARG A 10 7.18 29.21 27.16
CA ARG A 10 7.89 29.57 25.90
C ARG A 10 8.98 28.58 25.49
N TYR A 11 9.69 27.96 26.44
CA TYR A 11 10.70 26.95 26.14
C TYR A 11 10.10 25.58 25.74
N LEU A 12 8.84 25.30 26.11
CA LEU A 12 8.14 24.07 25.74
C LEU A 12 7.38 24.17 24.39
N GLN A 13 7.20 25.37 23.84
CA GLN A 13 6.53 25.56 22.54
C GLN A 13 7.42 25.17 21.35
N GLY A 14 8.75 25.34 21.45
CA GLY A 14 9.69 25.00 20.37
C GLY A 14 9.73 23.51 20.02
N THR A 15 9.54 22.62 20.99
CA THR A 15 9.55 21.16 20.76
C THR A 15 8.21 20.63 20.23
N LYS A 16 7.09 21.33 20.50
CA LYS A 16 5.77 20.96 19.99
C LYS A 16 5.64 21.27 18.50
N SER A 17 6.11 22.43 18.05
CA SER A 17 6.07 22.82 16.63
C SER A 17 6.93 21.90 15.76
N ALA A 18 8.17 21.60 16.16
CA ALA A 18 9.02 20.65 15.42
C ALA A 18 8.39 19.25 15.32
N ARG A 19 7.77 18.77 16.41
CA ARG A 19 7.06 17.49 16.43
C ARG A 19 5.79 17.50 15.55
N GLN A 20 5.07 18.62 15.52
CA GLN A 20 3.90 18.80 14.64
C GLN A 20 4.28 18.80 13.16
N HIS A 21 5.35 19.48 12.78
CA HIS A 21 5.85 19.46 11.39
C HIS A 21 6.28 18.06 10.97
N GLN A 22 6.95 17.32 11.85
CA GLN A 22 7.37 15.96 11.56
C GLN A 22 6.17 15.01 11.39
N ASN A 23 5.14 15.12 12.23
CA ASN A 23 3.91 14.34 12.08
C ASN A 23 3.19 14.64 10.76
N ALA A 24 3.05 15.92 10.40
CA ALA A 24 2.44 16.32 9.14
C ALA A 24 3.22 15.82 7.92
N GLN A 25 4.56 15.81 8.00
CA GLN A 25 5.40 15.29 6.93
C GLN A 25 5.31 13.76 6.80
N LEU A 26 5.18 13.04 7.92
CA LEU A 26 4.94 11.59 7.92
C LEU A 26 3.55 11.24 7.35
N GLU A 27 2.52 12.02 7.69
CA GLU A 27 1.16 11.87 7.14
C GLU A 27 1.15 12.12 5.62
N SER A 28 1.81 13.18 5.16
CA SER A 28 1.96 13.47 3.73
C SER A 28 2.72 12.35 3.02
N PHE A 29 3.83 11.89 3.57
CA PHE A 29 4.60 10.79 2.98
C PHE A 29 3.78 9.49 2.87
N MET A 30 3.04 9.12 3.92
CA MET A 30 2.19 7.93 3.92
C MET A 30 1.07 8.05 2.88
N THR A 31 0.51 9.24 2.70
CA THR A 31 -0.54 9.50 1.70
C THR A 31 0.00 9.31 0.28
N GLU A 32 1.17 9.88 -0.03
CA GLU A 32 1.82 9.72 -1.34
C GLU A 32 2.21 8.26 -1.60
N LEU A 33 2.73 7.56 -0.58
CA LEU A 33 3.07 6.15 -0.69
C LEU A 33 1.83 5.29 -0.97
N THR A 34 0.71 5.58 -0.31
CA THR A 34 -0.55 4.88 -0.54
C THR A 34 -1.08 5.14 -1.96
N ALA A 35 -1.01 6.38 -2.44
CA ALA A 35 -1.40 6.73 -3.80
C ALA A 35 -0.52 6.02 -4.86
N ALA A 36 0.79 5.97 -4.63
CA ALA A 36 1.73 5.24 -5.47
C ALA A 36 1.45 3.74 -5.46
N ALA A 37 1.18 3.15 -4.29
CA ALA A 37 0.84 1.73 -4.16
C ALA A 37 -0.47 1.39 -4.88
N GLN A 38 -1.50 2.22 -4.74
CA GLN A 38 -2.77 2.04 -5.45
C GLN A 38 -2.58 2.09 -6.97
N ARG A 39 -1.77 3.03 -7.46
CA ARG A 39 -1.45 3.13 -8.89
C ARG A 39 -0.66 1.91 -9.36
N ALA A 40 0.31 1.45 -8.58
CA ALA A 40 1.10 0.27 -8.91
C ALA A 40 0.22 -0.98 -9.01
N LEU A 41 -0.74 -1.15 -8.07
CA LEU A 41 -1.69 -2.26 -8.09
C LEU A 41 -2.50 -2.27 -9.39
N ASN A 42 -3.09 -1.15 -9.77
CA ASN A 42 -3.95 -1.02 -10.96
C ASN A 42 -3.19 -1.17 -12.30
N LEU A 43 -1.86 -1.23 -12.27
CA LEU A 43 -0.99 -1.39 -13.45
C LEU A 43 -0.20 -2.71 -13.42
N MET A 44 -0.49 -3.58 -12.46
CA MET A 44 0.26 -4.82 -12.26
C MET A 44 -0.27 -5.95 -13.12
N ASP A 45 0.63 -6.69 -13.75
CA ASP A 45 0.35 -8.03 -14.28
C ASP A 45 0.72 -9.06 -13.20
N LEU A 46 -0.29 -9.57 -12.49
CA LEU A 46 -0.06 -10.51 -11.40
C LEU A 46 0.35 -11.87 -11.97
N THR A 47 1.56 -12.32 -11.64
CA THR A 47 2.24 -13.38 -12.40
C THR A 47 2.44 -14.66 -11.58
N THR A 48 2.13 -15.82 -12.16
CA THR A 48 2.67 -17.13 -11.73
C THR A 48 3.13 -17.90 -12.96
N LEU A 49 4.41 -18.26 -12.98
CA LEU A 49 5.07 -18.95 -14.08
C LEU A 49 6.05 -20.00 -13.54
N ASN A 50 5.57 -20.83 -12.62
CA ASN A 50 6.35 -21.90 -12.00
C ASN A 50 6.14 -23.24 -12.71
N GLU A 51 7.15 -24.11 -12.68
CA GLU A 51 7.06 -25.45 -13.28
C GLU A 51 5.96 -26.30 -12.62
N ASP A 52 5.74 -26.10 -11.33
CA ASP A 52 4.78 -26.83 -10.49
C ASP A 52 3.43 -26.11 -10.33
N ASP A 53 3.11 -25.16 -11.22
CA ASP A 53 1.79 -24.51 -11.20
C ASP A 53 0.68 -25.55 -11.46
N THR A 54 -0.42 -25.41 -10.71
CA THR A 54 -1.63 -26.21 -10.82
C THR A 54 -2.84 -25.32 -11.05
N ASP A 55 -3.96 -25.91 -11.46
CA ASP A 55 -5.22 -25.18 -11.67
C ASP A 55 -5.64 -24.44 -10.40
N GLU A 56 -5.47 -25.03 -9.22
CA GLU A 56 -5.80 -24.41 -7.93
C GLU A 56 -4.94 -23.17 -7.66
N LYS A 57 -3.64 -23.22 -7.97
CA LYS A 57 -2.73 -22.06 -7.80
C LYS A 57 -3.14 -20.92 -8.73
N VAL A 58 -3.51 -21.22 -9.97
CA VAL A 58 -3.97 -20.20 -10.93
C VAL A 58 -5.32 -19.63 -10.52
N ILE A 59 -6.28 -20.45 -10.08
CA ILE A 59 -7.57 -19.96 -9.55
C ILE A 59 -7.34 -19.07 -8.31
N ALA A 60 -6.41 -19.44 -7.43
CA ALA A 60 -6.04 -18.63 -6.28
C ALA A 60 -5.41 -17.30 -6.71
N LEU A 61 -4.55 -17.28 -7.73
CA LEU A 61 -3.99 -16.08 -8.32
C LEU A 61 -5.09 -15.15 -8.86
N CYS A 62 -6.08 -15.70 -9.57
CA CYS A 62 -7.21 -14.93 -10.11
C CYS A 62 -8.05 -14.28 -8.99
N ARG A 63 -8.17 -14.96 -7.84
CA ARG A 63 -8.83 -14.38 -6.65
C ARG A 63 -7.99 -13.27 -6.02
N GLN A 64 -6.66 -13.40 -6.01
CA GLN A 64 -5.76 -12.38 -5.48
C GLN A 64 -5.72 -11.12 -6.35
N ALA A 65 -5.81 -11.29 -7.67
CA ALA A 65 -5.93 -10.18 -8.63
C ALA A 65 -7.15 -9.28 -8.35
N ASN A 66 -8.22 -9.84 -7.77
CA ASN A 66 -9.38 -9.12 -7.28
C ASN A 66 -9.32 -8.93 -5.75
N SER A 67 -8.41 -8.05 -5.31
CA SER A 67 -8.16 -7.81 -3.89
C SER A 67 -9.09 -6.74 -3.30
N PRO A 68 -9.27 -6.68 -1.97
CA PRO A 68 -9.99 -5.56 -1.33
C PRO A 68 -9.37 -4.18 -1.57
N ALA A 69 -8.08 -4.13 -1.92
CA ALA A 69 -7.39 -2.88 -2.27
C ALA A 69 -7.61 -2.47 -3.72
N GLY A 70 -8.25 -3.32 -4.54
CA GLY A 70 -8.49 -3.07 -5.95
C GLY A 70 -8.05 -4.23 -6.83
N HIS A 71 -8.25 -4.01 -8.13
CA HIS A 71 -7.96 -4.94 -9.20
C HIS A 71 -6.55 -4.73 -9.76
N THR A 72 -5.89 -5.82 -10.12
CA THR A 72 -4.70 -5.75 -10.98
C THR A 72 -5.08 -5.50 -12.43
N ALA A 73 -4.14 -5.06 -13.26
CA ALA A 73 -4.40 -4.79 -14.68
C ALA A 73 -4.66 -6.07 -15.47
N ALA A 74 -3.88 -7.12 -15.17
CA ALA A 74 -3.99 -8.43 -15.79
C ALA A 74 -3.40 -9.52 -14.88
N ILE A 75 -3.51 -10.76 -15.34
CA ILE A 75 -2.72 -11.89 -14.83
C ILE A 75 -1.80 -12.40 -15.93
N CYS A 76 -0.63 -12.92 -15.54
CA CYS A 76 0.32 -13.57 -16.45
C CYS A 76 0.54 -15.02 -16.02
N ILE A 77 0.12 -15.97 -16.87
CA ILE A 77 0.10 -17.42 -16.62
C ILE A 77 0.52 -18.19 -17.87
N TYR A 78 0.90 -19.46 -17.72
CA TYR A 78 1.19 -20.32 -18.86
C TYR A 78 -0.06 -20.58 -19.75
N PRO A 79 0.11 -20.77 -21.08
CA PRO A 79 -1.02 -20.93 -22.00
C PRO A 79 -1.98 -22.07 -21.66
N ARG A 80 -1.46 -23.17 -21.08
CA ARG A 80 -2.27 -24.33 -20.67
C ARG A 80 -3.36 -24.00 -19.64
N PHE A 81 -3.20 -22.91 -18.89
CA PHE A 81 -4.13 -22.50 -17.83
C PHE A 81 -5.14 -21.43 -18.27
N ILE A 82 -5.02 -20.88 -19.49
CA ILE A 82 -5.96 -19.88 -20.01
C ILE A 82 -7.43 -20.36 -19.93
N PRO A 83 -7.79 -21.63 -20.23
CA PRO A 83 -9.18 -22.07 -20.19
C PRO A 83 -9.80 -22.13 -18.78
N ILE A 84 -8.97 -22.32 -17.73
CA ILE A 84 -9.45 -22.40 -16.34
C ILE A 84 -9.45 -21.04 -15.65
N ALA A 85 -8.77 -20.04 -16.23
CA ALA A 85 -8.77 -18.68 -15.71
C ALA A 85 -10.13 -18.04 -16.00
N PRO A 86 -10.86 -17.58 -14.96
CA PRO A 86 -12.15 -16.96 -15.16
C PRO A 86 -11.97 -15.63 -15.91
N GLN A 87 -12.95 -15.26 -16.73
CA GLN A 87 -12.89 -14.08 -17.61
C GLN A 87 -12.75 -12.75 -16.84
N ASN A 88 -13.10 -12.74 -15.55
CA ASN A 88 -13.03 -11.63 -14.62
C ASN A 88 -11.85 -11.75 -13.63
N ALA A 89 -10.78 -12.44 -14.02
CA ALA A 89 -9.56 -12.57 -13.23
C ALA A 89 -8.70 -11.29 -13.18
N ALA A 90 -9.08 -10.23 -13.89
CA ALA A 90 -8.51 -8.90 -13.80
C ALA A 90 -9.61 -7.92 -13.41
#